data_AF-A0A2E1XBD6-F1
#
_entry.id   AF-A0A2E1XBD6-F1
#
_cell.length_a   1.000
_cell.length_b   1.000
_cell.length_c   1.000
_cell.angle_alpha   90.00
_cell.angle_beta   90.00
_cell.angle_gamma   90.00
#
_symmetry.space_group_name_H-M   'P 1'
#
loop_
_entity.id
_entity.type
_entity.pdbx_description
1 polymer ?
#
loop_
_entity_poly.entity_id
_entity_poly.type
_entity_poly.pdbx_seq_one_letter_code
_entity_poly.pdbx_strand_id
1 'polypeptide(L)'
;MWGGEDKQRAFAKEVRRLAPRYWVQTPSIWFPIEAHTGMPFWFVMPGFMRAAFIRNWEKKLPAWTDMVKGTTVISRRAMEEFFPDAALLTERKFALPKSYIFYKN
;
A
#
# COMPACT_ATOMS: atom_id res chain seq x y z
N MET A 1 3.70 11.15 -10.55
CA MET A 1 3.60 9.88 -9.77
C MET A 1 2.44 9.06 -10.32
N TRP A 2 2.62 7.75 -10.50
CA TRP A 2 1.69 6.91 -11.28
C TRP A 2 0.42 6.47 -10.51
N GLY A 3 0.32 6.72 -9.20
CA GLY A 3 -0.79 6.24 -8.34
C GLY A 3 -1.29 7.21 -7.26
N GLY A 4 -1.48 8.50 -7.59
CA GLY A 4 -2.06 9.48 -6.66
C GLY A 4 -3.52 9.18 -6.28
N GLU A 5 -4.05 9.91 -5.28
CA GLU A 5 -5.37 9.65 -4.68
C GLU A 5 -6.51 9.61 -5.71
N ASP A 6 -6.53 10.54 -6.67
CA ASP A 6 -7.55 10.59 -7.73
C ASP A 6 -7.61 9.29 -8.54
N LYS A 7 -6.45 8.71 -8.83
CA LYS A 7 -6.36 7.43 -9.55
C LYS A 7 -6.82 6.27 -8.67
N GLN A 8 -6.51 6.29 -7.38
CA GLN A 8 -6.98 5.27 -6.43
C GLN A 8 -8.51 5.31 -6.30
N ARG A 9 -9.10 6.51 -6.22
CA ARG A 9 -10.55 6.72 -6.17
C ARG A 9 -11.23 6.30 -7.47
N ALA A 10 -10.66 6.65 -8.62
CA ALA A 10 -11.14 6.21 -9.93
C ALA A 10 -11.11 4.68 -10.06
N PHE A 11 -10.01 4.04 -9.65
CA PHE A 11 -9.89 2.59 -9.61
C PHE A 11 -10.98 1.96 -8.72
N ALA A 12 -11.16 2.44 -7.50
CA ALA A 12 -12.18 1.91 -6.58
C ALA A 12 -13.61 2.11 -7.10
N LYS A 13 -13.89 3.23 -7.79
CA LYS A 13 -15.18 3.46 -8.47
C LYS A 13 -15.40 2.43 -9.58
N GLU A 14 -14.39 2.18 -10.41
CA GLU A 14 -14.51 1.21 -11.51
C GLU A 14 -14.64 -0.23 -11.02
N VAL A 15 -13.89 -0.64 -9.98
CA VAL A 15 -14.04 -1.97 -9.35
C VAL A 15 -15.48 -2.16 -8.88
N ARG A 16 -16.04 -1.22 -8.12
CA ARG A 16 -17.42 -1.31 -7.61
C ARG A 16 -18.47 -1.31 -8.72
N ARG A 17 -18.22 -0.60 -9.82
CA ARG A 17 -19.14 -0.51 -10.96
C ARG A 17 -19.18 -1.81 -11.79
N LEU A 18 -18.02 -2.44 -11.98
CA LEU A 18 -17.86 -3.56 -12.91
C LEU A 18 -17.94 -4.93 -12.24
N ALA A 19 -17.60 -5.02 -10.96
CA ALA A 19 -17.47 -6.29 -10.26
C ALA A 19 -18.59 -6.45 -9.22
N PRO A 20 -19.58 -7.33 -9.47
CA PRO A 20 -20.60 -7.68 -8.47
C PRO A 20 -19.97 -8.26 -7.19
N ARG A 21 -18.80 -8.89 -7.32
CA ARG A 21 -17.99 -9.49 -6.27
C ARG A 21 -16.53 -9.11 -6.47
N TYR A 22 -15.81 -8.71 -5.42
CA TYR A 22 -14.42 -8.26 -5.54
C TYR A 22 -13.59 -8.55 -4.29
N TRP A 23 -12.26 -8.53 -4.46
CA TRP A 23 -11.25 -8.65 -3.41
C TRP A 23 -10.13 -7.66 -3.69
N VAL A 24 -9.97 -6.67 -2.81
CA VAL A 24 -8.92 -5.64 -2.93
C VAL A 24 -8.11 -5.60 -1.65
N GLN A 25 -6.78 -5.65 -1.77
CA GLN A 25 -5.89 -5.76 -0.63
C GLN A 25 -4.83 -4.66 -0.65
N THR A 26 -4.53 -4.10 0.52
CA THR A 26 -3.42 -3.16 0.73
C THR A 26 -2.52 -3.60 1.89
N PRO A 27 -1.20 -3.48 1.79
CA PRO A 27 -0.30 -3.73 2.92
C PRO A 27 -0.55 -2.71 4.05
N SER A 28 -0.33 -3.15 5.28
CA SER A 28 -0.47 -2.31 6.47
C SER A 28 0.85 -1.59 6.79
N ILE A 29 0.79 -0.28 7.00
CA ILE A 29 1.95 0.51 7.48
C ILE A 29 2.38 0.15 8.90
N TRP A 30 1.54 -0.57 9.64
CA TRP A 30 1.80 -1.02 11.01
C TRP A 30 2.54 -2.36 11.06
N PHE A 31 2.73 -3.02 9.92
CA PHE A 31 3.57 -4.22 9.87
C PHE A 31 5.05 -3.79 9.84
N PRO A 32 5.94 -4.45 10.61
CA PRO A 32 7.32 -4.00 10.77
C PRO A 32 8.16 -4.21 9.51
N ILE A 33 7.69 -4.94 8.50
CA ILE A 33 8.40 -5.17 7.25
C ILE A 33 7.60 -4.53 6.12
N GLU A 34 8.22 -3.60 5.39
CA GLU A 34 7.57 -2.93 4.28
C GLU A 34 7.50 -3.83 3.04
N ALA A 35 6.33 -3.85 2.38
CA ALA A 35 6.01 -4.86 1.37
C ALA A 35 6.79 -4.71 0.04
N HIS A 36 7.18 -3.49 -0.34
CA HIS A 36 7.81 -3.21 -1.64
C HIS A 36 9.34 -3.20 -1.57
N THR A 37 9.88 -2.79 -0.43
CA THR A 37 11.31 -2.64 -0.15
C THR A 37 11.87 -3.81 0.66
N GLY A 38 11.02 -4.52 1.41
CA GLY A 38 11.45 -5.53 2.38
C GLY A 38 12.13 -4.95 3.62
N MET A 39 12.21 -3.61 3.74
CA MET A 39 12.95 -2.98 4.82
C MET A 39 12.19 -3.04 6.14
N PRO A 40 12.89 -3.33 7.25
CA PRO A 40 12.31 -3.23 8.57
C PRO A 40 12.05 -1.75 8.92
N PHE A 41 10.90 -1.48 9.53
CA PHE A 41 10.49 -0.21 10.11
C PHE A 41 10.52 0.98 9.14
N TRP A 42 10.37 0.73 7.84
CA TRP A 42 10.47 1.76 6.80
C TRP A 42 9.58 2.99 7.05
N PHE A 43 8.33 2.78 7.47
CA PHE A 43 7.37 3.88 7.64
C PHE A 43 7.68 4.78 8.84
N VAL A 44 8.27 4.23 9.90
CA VAL A 44 8.69 4.99 11.09
C VAL A 44 10.13 5.48 11.02
N MET A 45 10.91 4.99 10.05
CA MET A 45 12.29 5.40 9.84
C MET A 45 12.39 6.91 9.53
N PRO A 46 13.34 7.64 10.14
CA PRO A 46 13.59 9.04 9.83
C PRO A 46 13.83 9.30 8.34
N GLY A 47 13.33 10.44 7.84
CA GLY A 47 13.39 10.78 6.42
C GLY A 47 14.82 10.79 5.84
N PHE A 48 15.81 11.25 6.61
CA PHE A 48 17.21 11.28 6.15
C PHE A 48 17.81 9.88 5.96
N MET A 49 17.42 8.91 6.80
CA MET A 49 17.86 7.52 6.68
C MET A 49 17.24 6.89 5.43
N ARG A 50 15.94 7.08 5.23
CA ARG A 50 15.27 6.63 3.99
C ARG A 50 15.91 7.23 2.74
N ALA A 51 16.22 8.52 2.76
CA ALA A 51 16.90 9.19 1.64
C ALA A 51 18.30 8.60 1.38
N ALA A 52 19.04 8.24 2.44
CA ALA A 52 20.34 7.58 2.30
C ALA A 52 20.22 6.19 1.66
N PHE A 53 19.24 5.37 2.09
CA PHE A 53 18.94 4.08 1.46
C PHE A 53 18.56 4.23 -0.01
N ILE A 54 17.59 5.12 -0.31
CA ILE A 54 17.13 5.40 -1.67
C ILE A 54 18.30 5.82 -2.57
N ARG A 55 19.15 6.76 -2.12
CA ARG A 55 20.32 7.21 -2.88
C ARG A 55 21.33 6.09 -3.15
N ASN A 56 21.51 5.19 -2.19
CA ASN A 56 22.39 4.03 -2.38
C ASN A 56 21.78 3.00 -3.35
N TRP A 57 20.47 2.75 -3.25
CA TRP A 57 19.76 1.85 -4.16
C TRP A 57 19.68 2.38 -5.57
N GLU A 58 19.51 3.69 -5.77
CA GLU A 58 19.47 4.33 -7.08
C GLU A 58 20.71 4.03 -7.93
N LYS A 59 21.89 3.94 -7.29
CA LYS A 59 23.14 3.58 -7.95
C LYS A 59 23.22 2.11 -8.36
N LYS A 60 22.55 1.21 -7.64
CA LYS A 60 22.68 -0.25 -7.79
C LYS A 60 21.51 -0.87 -8.55
N LEU A 61 20.32 -0.31 -8.36
CA LEU A 61 19.02 -0.83 -8.76
C LEU A 61 18.09 0.34 -9.18
N PRO A 62 18.41 1.10 -10.24
CA PRO A 62 17.69 2.32 -10.59
C PRO A 62 16.20 2.07 -10.89
N ALA A 63 15.87 1.09 -11.74
CA ALA A 63 14.48 0.78 -12.11
C ALA A 63 13.63 0.34 -10.91
N TRP A 64 14.20 -0.45 -9.99
CA TRP A 64 13.51 -0.84 -8.77
C TRP A 64 13.34 0.34 -7.82
N THR A 65 14.34 1.21 -7.72
CA THR A 65 14.26 2.43 -6.90
C THR A 65 13.19 3.38 -7.42
N ASP A 66 13.05 3.51 -8.74
CA ASP A 66 11.98 4.29 -9.37
C ASP A 66 10.59 3.71 -9.08
N MET A 67 10.44 2.39 -9.08
CA MET A 67 9.22 1.72 -8.64
C MET A 67 8.90 2.06 -7.17
N VAL A 68 9.88 1.92 -6.27
CA VAL A 68 9.71 2.24 -4.84
C VAL A 68 9.33 3.70 -4.64
N LYS A 69 10.00 4.64 -5.34
CA LYS A 69 9.67 6.08 -5.32
C LYS A 69 8.27 6.38 -5.86
N GLY A 70 7.80 5.58 -6.82
CA GLY A 70 6.48 5.70 -7.43
C GLY A 70 5.34 5.11 -6.60
N THR A 71 5.64 4.21 -5.66
CA THR A 71 4.65 3.56 -4.81
C THR A 71 4.03 4.55 -3.82
N THR A 72 2.72 4.70 -3.89
CA THR A 72 1.92 5.44 -2.92
C THR A 72 1.15 4.43 -2.07
N VAL A 73 1.40 4.42 -0.76
CA VAL A 73 0.69 3.51 0.15
C VAL A 73 -0.67 4.10 0.47
N ILE A 74 -1.72 3.30 0.27
CA ILE A 74 -3.09 3.67 0.63
C ILE A 74 -3.39 3.26 2.07
N SER A 75 -3.89 4.21 2.85
CA SER A 75 -4.24 3.98 4.26
C SER A 75 -5.51 3.14 4.38
N ARG A 76 -5.67 2.44 5.50
CA ARG A 76 -6.92 1.74 5.83
C ARG A 76 -8.13 2.67 5.76
N ARG A 77 -8.02 3.89 6.30
CA ARG A 77 -9.12 4.87 6.30
C ARG A 77 -9.52 5.27 4.88
N ALA A 78 -8.54 5.50 4.00
CA ALA A 78 -8.82 5.79 2.59
C ALA A 78 -9.51 4.60 1.90
N MET A 79 -9.09 3.36 2.20
CA MET A 79 -9.78 2.17 1.70
C MET A 79 -11.24 2.07 2.18
N GLU A 80 -11.52 2.38 3.45
CA GLU A 80 -12.89 2.41 3.99
C GLU A 80 -13.76 3.45 3.28
N GLU A 81 -13.20 4.61 2.92
CA GLU A 81 -13.89 5.62 2.11
C GLU A 81 -14.11 5.17 0.65
N PHE A 82 -13.13 4.48 0.07
CA PHE A 82 -13.15 4.07 -1.33
C PHE A 82 -14.05 2.85 -1.58
N PHE A 83 -14.19 1.97 -0.58
CA PHE A 83 -14.99 0.75 -0.63
C PHE A 83 -16.00 0.69 0.53
N PRO A 84 -16.99 1.61 0.58
CA PRO A 84 -17.96 1.69 1.67
C PRO A 84 -18.94 0.50 1.70
N ASP A 85 -19.02 -0.27 0.61
CA ASP A 85 -19.88 -1.45 0.48
C ASP A 85 -19.13 -2.78 0.74
N ALA A 86 -17.84 -2.73 1.07
CA ALA A 86 -17.03 -3.91 1.35
C ALA A 86 -17.04 -4.31 2.82
N ALA A 87 -16.93 -5.61 3.08
CA ALA A 87 -16.48 -6.12 4.36
C ALA A 87 -14.95 -5.97 4.48
N LEU A 88 -14.48 -5.66 5.70
CA LEU A 88 -13.05 -5.58 6.02
C LEU A 88 -12.58 -6.87 6.71
N LEU A 89 -11.63 -7.55 6.11
CA LEU A 89 -10.82 -8.60 6.73
C LEU A 89 -9.41 -8.07 6.96
N THR A 90 -8.89 -8.17 8.18
CA THR A 90 -7.51 -7.78 8.49
C THR A 90 -6.65 -9.03 8.64
N GLU A 91 -5.74 -9.25 7.70
CA GLU A 91 -4.73 -10.31 7.78
C GLU A 91 -3.73 -9.97 8.89
N ARG A 92 -3.50 -10.89 9.82
CA ARG A 92 -2.54 -10.71 10.90
C ARG A 92 -1.45 -11.77 10.88
N LYS A 93 -0.23 -11.36 11.22
CA LYS A 93 0.90 -12.25 11.48
C LYS A 93 1.56 -11.82 12.78
N PHE A 94 1.76 -12.76 13.72
CA PHE A 94 2.22 -12.46 15.08
C PHE A 94 1.38 -11.35 15.76
N ALA A 95 0.05 -11.42 15.60
CA ALA A 95 -0.93 -10.41 16.05
C ALA A 95 -0.82 -9.01 15.40
N LEU A 96 0.21 -8.74 14.59
CA LEU A 96 0.38 -7.48 13.88
C LEU A 96 -0.46 -7.46 12.60
N PRO A 97 -1.17 -6.37 12.29
CA PRO A 97 -1.90 -6.24 11.03
C PRO A 97 -0.89 -6.18 9.89
N LYS A 98 -0.88 -7.24 9.06
CA LYS A 98 -0.01 -7.39 7.90
C LYS A 98 -0.61 -6.70 6.68
N SER A 99 -1.91 -6.85 6.48
CA SER A 99 -2.63 -6.24 5.37
C SER A 99 -4.12 -6.06 5.69
N TYR A 100 -4.78 -5.23 4.91
CA TYR A 100 -6.22 -5.00 4.95
C TYR A 100 -6.83 -5.47 3.64
N ILE A 101 -7.89 -6.26 3.74
CA ILE A 101 -8.62 -6.85 2.62
C ILE A 101 -10.04 -6.30 2.66
N PHE A 102 -10.46 -5.65 1.58
CA PHE A 102 -11.81 -5.16 1.35
C PHE A 102 -12.45 -6.04 0.29
N TYR A 103 -13.52 -6.73 0.66
CA TYR A 103 -14.18 -7.69 -0.24
C TYR A 103 -15.69 -7.60 -0.20
N LYS A 104 -16.32 -7.99 -1.30
CA LYS A 104 -17.77 -8.09 -1.47
C LYS A 104 -18.10 -9.43 -2.15
N ASN A 105 -19.06 -10.15 -1.59
CA ASN A 105 -19.51 -11.46 -2.05
C ASN A 105 -20.90 -11.41 -2.68
#